data_AF-A0A8I1JCY4-F1
#
_entry.id   AF-A0A8I1JCY4-F1
#
_cell.length_a   1.000
_cell.length_b   1.000
_cell.length_c   1.000
_cell.angle_alpha   90.00
_cell.angle_beta   90.00
_cell.angle_gamma   90.00
#
_symmetry.space_group_name_H-M   'P 1'
#
loop_
_entity.id
_entity.type
_entity.pdbx_description
1 polymer ?
#
loop_
_entity_poly.entity_id
_entity_poly.type
_entity_poly.pdbx_seq_one_letter_code
_entity_poly.pdbx_strand_id
1 'polypeptide(L)' 'MKNNVVNLKTIDTRGKGWSYDMRMHIDTLQNSKITVAGIPATKILDMRVQPGGLADPSKLIEYGKQRNITVIIKKFGG' A
#
# COMPACT_ATOMS: atom_id res chain seq x y z
N MET A 1 -10.35 -3.03 20.24
CA MET A 1 -10.57 -3.34 18.82
C MET A 1 -9.47 -2.65 18.00
N LYS A 2 -8.92 -3.30 16.97
CA LYS A 2 -7.99 -2.62 16.04
C LYS A 2 -8.83 -1.88 14.99
N ASN A 3 -8.74 -0.55 14.96
CA ASN A 3 -9.46 0.28 14.00
C ASN A 3 -8.64 0.42 12.72
N ASN A 4 -8.40 -0.72 12.06
CA ASN A 4 -7.58 -0.76 10.87
C ASN A 4 -8.46 -0.77 9.63
N VAL A 5 -8.04 -0.03 8.61
CA VAL A 5 -8.57 -0.17 7.25
C VAL A 5 -7.46 -0.67 6.37
N VAL A 6 -7.74 -1.79 5.69
CA VAL A 6 -6.80 -2.45 4.78
C VAL A 6 -7.25 -2.18 3.36
N ASN A 7 -6.39 -1.53 2.58
CA ASN A 7 -6.54 -1.40 1.15
C ASN A 7 -5.69 -2.48 0.48
N LEU A 8 -6.34 -3.43 -0.17
CA LEU A 8 -5.66 -4.51 -0.90
C LEU A 8 -5.48 -4.11 -2.36
N LYS A 9 -4.25 -4.20 -2.86
CA LYS A 9 -3.90 -3.95 -4.28
C LYS A 9 -3.08 -5.09 -4.83
N THR A 10 -3.45 -5.56 -6.03
CA THR A 10 -2.62 -6.48 -6.82
C THR A 10 -1.91 -5.68 -7.90
N ILE A 11 -0.61 -5.84 -8.05
CA ILE A 11 0.24 -4.97 -8.87
C ILE A 11 1.13 -5.83 -9.76
N ASP A 12 1.17 -5.49 -11.05
CA ASP A 12 2.17 -6.02 -11.98
C ASP A 12 3.40 -5.11 -12.00
N THR A 13 4.48 -5.52 -11.33
CA THR A 13 5.73 -4.74 -11.27
C THR A 13 6.58 -4.81 -12.55
N ARG A 14 6.16 -5.56 -13.58
CA ARG A 14 6.80 -5.56 -14.92
C ARG A 14 6.33 -4.37 -15.76
N GLY A 15 5.15 -3.83 -15.46
CA GLY A 15 4.59 -2.67 -16.16
C GLY A 15 5.40 -1.40 -15.92
N LYS A 16 5.16 -0.37 -16.73
CA LYS A 16 5.63 0.99 -16.45
C LYS A 16 4.60 1.71 -15.58
N GLY A 17 5.03 2.69 -14.78
CA GLY A 17 4.12 3.57 -14.02
C GLY A 17 3.63 3.04 -12.67
N TRP A 18 3.61 1.72 -12.44
CA TRP A 18 3.06 1.14 -11.20
C TRP A 18 3.64 1.77 -9.91
N SER A 19 4.92 2.12 -9.91
CA SER A 19 5.59 2.69 -8.74
C SER A 19 5.13 4.13 -8.46
N TYR A 20 4.84 4.90 -9.51
CA TYR A 20 4.26 6.23 -9.40
C TYR A 20 2.80 6.13 -8.93
N ASP A 21 2.01 5.25 -9.53
CA ASP A 21 0.60 5.05 -9.19
C ASP A 21 0.44 4.66 -7.71
N MET A 22 1.34 3.83 -7.18
CA MET A 22 1.31 3.46 -5.77
C MET A 22 1.72 4.59 -4.83
N ARG A 23 2.64 5.47 -5.23
CA ARG A 23 2.92 6.68 -4.44
C ARG A 23 1.71 7.60 -4.37
N MET A 24 1.08 7.85 -5.52
CA MET A 24 -0.16 8.63 -5.61
C MET A 24 -1.30 8.02 -4.79
N HIS A 25 -1.39 6.68 -4.78
CA HIS A 25 -2.37 5.97 -3.96
C HIS A 25 -2.07 6.11 -2.46
N ILE A 26 -0.80 6.02 -2.05
CA ILE A 26 -0.40 6.28 -0.65
C ILE A 26 -0.73 7.72 -0.24
N ASP A 27 -0.48 8.72 -1.09
CA ASP A 27 -0.85 10.12 -0.83
C ASP A 27 -2.37 10.28 -0.69
N THR A 28 -3.14 9.60 -1.55
CA THR A 28 -4.61 9.57 -1.46
C THR A 28 -5.07 8.95 -0.15
N LEU A 29 -4.47 7.82 0.26
CA LEU A 29 -4.76 7.18 1.54
C LEU A 29 -4.41 8.12 2.70
N GLN A 30 -3.27 8.80 2.68
CA GLN A 30 -2.90 9.76 3.71
C GLN A 30 -3.97 10.85 3.89
N ASN A 31 -4.41 11.46 2.79
CA ASN A 31 -5.38 12.57 2.80
C ASN A 31 -6.82 12.14 3.08
N SER A 32 -7.14 10.85 2.98
CA SER A 32 -8.48 10.34 3.26
C SER A 32 -8.86 10.48 4.76
N LYS A 33 -10.12 10.80 5.05
CA LYS A 33 -10.64 10.90 6.42
C LYS A 33 -11.40 9.64 6.84
N ILE A 34 -10.79 8.47 6.62
CA ILE A 34 -11.41 7.18 6.92
C ILE A 34 -11.51 6.97 8.43
N THR A 35 -12.72 6.67 8.91
CA THR A 35 -13.01 6.35 10.31
C THR A 35 -13.62 4.97 10.42
N VAL A 36 -13.40 4.30 11.55
CA VAL A 36 -14.06 3.05 11.96
C VAL A 36 -14.72 3.33 13.29
N ALA A 37 -16.05 3.18 13.36
CA ALA A 37 -16.85 3.53 14.54
C ALA A 37 -16.58 4.96 15.07
N GLY A 38 -16.43 5.93 14.15
CA GLY A 38 -16.19 7.34 14.48
C GLY A 38 -14.74 7.69 14.86
N ILE A 39 -13.83 6.71 14.96
CA ILE A 39 -12.43 6.91 15.32
C ILE A 39 -11.56 6.87 14.04
N PRO A 40 -10.58 7.79 13.85
CA PRO A 40 -9.65 7.73 12.72
C PRO A 40 -8.98 6.36 12.60
N ALA A 41 -9.05 5.77 11.42
CA ALA A 41 -8.54 4.44 11.18
C ALA A 41 -7.03 4.45 10.91
N THR A 42 -6.33 3.44 11.43
CA THR A 42 -4.97 3.10 10.99
C THR A 42 -5.05 2.51 9.58
N LYS A 43 -4.36 3.13 8.63
CA LYS A 43 -4.43 2.74 7.21
C LYS A 43 -3.29 1.81 6.86
N ILE A 44 -3.63 0.71 6.23
CA ILE A 44 -2.71 -0.33 5.78
C ILE A 44 -2.90 -0.53 4.27
N LEU A 45 -1.83 -0.50 3.52
CA LEU A 45 -1.79 -0.88 2.11
C LEU A 45 -1.15 -2.27 2.01
N ASP A 46 -1.95 -3.30 1.69
CA ASP A 46 -1.47 -4.65 1.39
C ASP A 46 -1.27 -4.75 -0.12
N MET A 47 -0.02 -4.81 -0.55
CA MET A 47 0.39 -4.94 -1.94
C MET A 47 0.74 -6.39 -2.25
N ARG A 48 0.05 -6.97 -3.22
CA ARG A 48 0.33 -8.28 -3.78
C ARG A 48 1.01 -8.13 -5.13
N VAL A 49 2.22 -8.66 -5.24
CA VAL A 49 3.05 -8.57 -6.45
C VAL A 49 3.29 -9.96 -7.06
N GLN A 50 3.43 -10.02 -8.37
CA GLN A 50 3.70 -11.27 -9.10
C GLN A 50 5.11 -11.80 -8.80
N PRO A 51 5.31 -13.12 -8.80
CA PRO A 51 6.64 -13.71 -8.68
C PRO A 51 7.49 -13.36 -9.91
N GLY A 52 8.80 -13.21 -9.72
CA GLY A 52 9.71 -12.82 -10.82
C GLY A 52 9.58 -11.38 -11.31
N GLY A 53 8.95 -10.48 -10.54
CA GLY A 53 8.91 -9.06 -10.85
C GLY A 53 10.30 -8.43 -11.00
N LEU A 54 10.45 -7.51 -11.95
CA LEU A 54 11.74 -6.93 -12.35
C LEU A 54 12.20 -5.78 -11.45
N ALA A 55 11.27 -5.14 -10.73
CA ALA A 55 11.53 -3.94 -9.95
C ALA A 55 11.24 -4.18 -8.46
N ASP A 56 12.13 -3.69 -7.60
CA ASP A 56 12.02 -3.80 -6.15
C ASP A 56 11.00 -2.80 -5.58
N PRO A 57 9.88 -3.27 -4.99
CA PRO A 57 8.86 -2.40 -4.41
C PRO A 57 9.16 -1.97 -2.96
N SER A 58 10.27 -2.39 -2.37
CA SER A 58 10.67 -2.06 -1.00
C SER A 58 10.67 -0.56 -0.68
N LYS A 59 11.01 0.29 -1.66
CA LYS A 59 11.00 1.77 -1.52
C LYS A 59 9.62 2.33 -1.14
N LEU A 60 8.54 1.63 -1.45
CA LEU A 60 7.18 2.06 -1.06
C LEU A 60 6.91 1.83 0.43
N ILE A 61 7.63 0.92 1.09
CA ILE A 61 7.52 0.70 2.54
C ILE A 61 7.99 1.94 3.29
N GLU A 62 9.16 2.46 2.93
CA GLU A 62 9.71 3.67 3.53
C GLU A 62 8.83 4.89 3.22
N TYR A 63 8.40 5.03 1.96
CA TYR A 63 7.54 6.12 1.53
C TYR A 63 6.19 6.14 2.28
N GLY A 64 5.58 4.96 2.49
CA GLY A 64 4.37 4.82 3.29
C GLY A 64 4.58 5.16 4.75
N LYS A 65 5.69 4.71 5.35
CA LYS A 65 6.05 5.01 6.75
C LYS A 65 6.13 6.53 7.00
N GLN A 66 6.76 7.27 6.09
CA GLN A 66 6.84 8.75 6.16
C GLN A 66 5.46 9.44 6.13
N ARG A 67 4.41 8.73 5.69
CA ARG A 67 3.03 9.22 5.55
C ARG A 67 2.05 8.60 6.52
N ASN A 68 2.54 7.90 7.54
CA ASN A 68 1.73 7.15 8.51
C ASN A 68 0.84 6.06 7.86
N ILE A 69 1.29 5.49 6.73
CA ILE A 69 0.64 4.36 6.06
C ILE A 69 1.50 3.13 6.22
N THR A 70 0.93 2.06 6.77
CA THR A 70 1.66 0.77 6.83
C THR A 70 1.57 0.10 5.47
N VAL A 71 2.70 -0.10 4.79
CA VAL A 71 2.74 -0.82 3.52
C VAL A 71 3.30 -2.22 3.76
N ILE A 72 2.53 -3.23 3.34
CA ILE A 72 2.90 -4.64 3.42
C ILE A 72 3.02 -5.15 1.99
N ILE A 73 4.10 -5.83 1.66
CA ILE A 73 4.33 -6.36 0.32
C ILE A 73 4.44 -7.88 0.39
N LYS A 74 3.62 -8.57 -0.40
CA LYS A 74 3.59 -10.04 -0.48
C LYS A 74 3.67 -10.48 -1.93
N LYS A 75 4.47 -11.51 -2.22
CA LYS A 75 4.40 -12.19 -3.51
C LYS A 75 3.22 -13.16 -3.49
N PHE A 76 2.43 -13.21 -4.56
CA PHE A 76 1.36 -14.22 -4.69
C PHE A 76 1.83 -15.42 -5.49
N GLY A 77 1.35 -16.62 -5.13
CA GLY A 77 1.65 -17.86 -5.87
C GLY A 77 3.07 -18.43 -5.66
N GLY A 78 3.70 -18.14 -4.53
CA GLY A 78 4.93 -18.78 -4.06
C GLY A 78 4.68 -19.54 -2.77
#